data_AF-A0A436EE89-F1
#
_entry.id   AF-A0A436EE89-F1
#
_cell.length_a   1.000
_cell.length_b   1.000
_cell.length_c   1.000
_cell.angle_alpha   90.00
_cell.angle_beta   90.00
_cell.angle_gamma   90.00
#
_symmetry.space_group_name_H-M   'P 1'
#
loop_
_entity.id
_entity.type
_entity.pdbx_description
1 polymer ?
#
loop_
_entity_poly.entity_id
_entity_poly.type
_entity_poly.pdbx_seq_one_letter_code
_entity_poly.pdbx_strand_id
1 'polypeptide(L)'
;MRIACVHQGYELYGSDRSFAESVAALRAAFPSADIEVVLPRSGPIVRILEAHASRIVFEPLWVLRRQAIARLATVEMARLPIAVFRAWRRLKDCDLVYVNTSIVADYALAARLLPQKAVLHIHEIPEGAMRRILVGLMRWSHADLIFNSRATRAAFGDPKT
;
A
#
# COMPACT_ATOMS: atom_id res chain seq x y z
N MET A 1 -7.81 -18.26 -4.11
CA MET A 1 -7.54 -16.83 -4.30
C MET A 1 -6.35 -16.44 -3.44
N ARG A 2 -5.38 -15.71 -3.99
CA ARG A 2 -4.18 -15.21 -3.30
C ARG A 2 -4.28 -13.70 -3.16
N ILE A 3 -4.26 -13.21 -1.94
CA ILE A 3 -4.38 -11.79 -1.60
C ILE A 3 -3.11 -11.36 -0.88
N ALA A 4 -2.45 -10.30 -1.36
CA ALA A 4 -1.38 -9.65 -0.62
C ALA A 4 -1.89 -8.35 0.01
N CYS A 5 -1.67 -8.19 1.30
CA CYS A 5 -2.01 -7.02 2.08
C CYS A 5 -0.72 -6.32 2.51
N VAL A 6 -0.46 -5.11 2.02
CA VAL A 6 0.83 -4.43 2.18
C VAL A 6 0.66 -3.20 3.06
N HIS A 7 1.49 -3.07 4.09
CA HIS A 7 1.42 -1.95 5.02
C HIS A 7 2.79 -1.51 5.52
N GLN A 8 2.98 -0.19 5.66
CA GLN A 8 4.24 0.42 6.09
C GLN A 8 4.43 0.48 7.62
N GLY A 9 3.33 0.39 8.38
CA GLY A 9 3.34 0.41 9.83
C GLY A 9 3.55 -0.98 10.41
N TYR A 10 4.04 -1.04 11.65
CA TYR A 10 4.28 -2.29 12.38
C TYR A 10 4.04 -2.13 13.88
N GLU A 11 3.53 -0.99 14.32
CA GLU A 11 3.24 -0.69 15.71
C GLU A 11 1.73 -0.86 15.93
N LEU A 12 1.06 0.03 16.68
CA LEU A 12 -0.39 -0.02 16.88
C LEU A 12 -1.00 1.38 16.75
N TYR A 13 -0.43 2.21 15.87
CA TYR A 13 -1.01 3.51 15.54
C TYR A 13 -2.33 3.35 14.77
N GLY A 14 -3.05 4.46 14.58
CA GLY A 14 -4.37 4.45 13.94
C GLY A 14 -4.39 3.77 12.57
N SER A 15 -3.38 4.02 11.72
CA SER A 15 -3.24 3.37 10.41
C SER A 15 -3.04 1.87 10.50
N ASP A 16 -2.29 1.43 11.52
CA ASP A 16 -1.91 0.04 11.73
C ASP A 16 -3.13 -0.77 12.19
N ARG A 17 -3.94 -0.19 13.07
CA ARG A 17 -5.22 -0.77 13.51
C ARG A 17 -6.22 -0.85 12.37
N SER A 18 -6.37 0.23 11.60
CA SER A 18 -7.25 0.25 10.42
C SER A 18 -6.82 -0.77 9.36
N PHE A 19 -5.51 -0.98 9.20
CA PHE A 19 -4.98 -2.04 8.36
C PHE A 19 -5.39 -3.43 8.84
N ALA A 20 -5.20 -3.71 10.13
CA ALA A 20 -5.59 -5.01 10.69
C ALA A 20 -7.09 -5.27 10.56
N GLU A 21 -7.93 -4.26 10.77
CA GLU A 21 -9.38 -4.35 10.53
C GLU A 21 -9.70 -4.66 9.06
N SER A 22 -8.98 -4.04 8.12
CA SER A 22 -9.14 -4.33 6.69
C SER A 22 -8.75 -5.78 6.36
N VAL A 23 -7.66 -6.29 6.95
CA VAL A 23 -7.23 -7.69 6.77
C VAL A 23 -8.27 -8.64 7.38
N ALA A 24 -8.82 -8.32 8.54
CA ALA A 24 -9.91 -9.08 9.17
C ALA A 24 -11.16 -9.12 8.29
N ALA A 25 -11.54 -7.99 7.70
CA ALA A 25 -12.66 -7.90 6.76
C ALA A 25 -12.42 -8.74 5.49
N LEU A 26 -11.20 -8.70 4.93
CA LEU A 26 -10.82 -9.55 3.79
C LEU A 26 -10.89 -11.04 4.14
N ARG A 27 -10.42 -11.45 5.33
CA ARG A 27 -10.55 -12.84 5.80
C ARG A 27 -12.01 -13.25 5.94
N ALA A 28 -12.87 -12.38 6.49
CA ALA A 28 -14.29 -12.68 6.65
C ALA A 28 -15.01 -12.82 5.30
N ALA A 29 -14.70 -11.94 4.34
CA ALA A 29 -15.27 -11.98 2.99
C ALA A 29 -14.76 -13.16 2.15
N PHE A 30 -13.49 -13.56 2.36
CA PHE A 30 -12.85 -14.66 1.64
C PHE A 30 -12.22 -15.69 2.61
N PRO A 31 -13.04 -16.54 3.28
CA PRO A 31 -12.55 -17.42 4.33
C PRO A 31 -11.43 -18.36 3.90
N SER A 32 -11.47 -18.84 2.66
CA SER A 32 -10.48 -19.77 2.08
C SER A 32 -9.34 -19.09 1.32
N ALA A 33 -9.29 -17.76 1.28
CA ALA A 33 -8.20 -17.07 0.59
C ALA A 33 -6.85 -17.28 1.29
N ASP A 34 -5.80 -17.35 0.49
CA ASP A 34 -4.42 -17.30 0.97
C ASP A 34 -4.02 -15.84 1.13
N ILE A 35 -4.03 -15.33 2.37
CA ILE A 35 -3.77 -13.92 2.68
C ILE A 35 -2.34 -13.76 3.20
N GLU A 36 -1.48 -13.18 2.37
CA GLU A 36 -0.14 -12.73 2.74
C GLU A 36 -0.20 -11.31 3.28
N VAL A 37 0.39 -11.07 4.45
CA VAL A 37 0.60 -9.72 4.95
C VAL A 37 2.07 -9.35 4.84
N VAL A 38 2.37 -8.24 4.17
CA VAL A 38 3.72 -7.72 3.96
C VAL A 38 3.93 -6.50 4.84
N LEU A 39 4.92 -6.58 5.74
CA LEU A 39 5.32 -5.51 6.66
C LEU A 39 6.81 -5.20 6.49
N PRO A 40 7.30 -3.99 6.81
CA PRO A 40 8.73 -3.71 6.70
C PRO A 40 9.58 -4.37 7.79
N ARG A 41 8.98 -4.68 8.94
CA ARG A 41 9.61 -5.39 10.07
C ARG A 41 8.56 -5.93 11.03
N SER A 42 8.99 -6.80 11.94
CA SER A 42 8.15 -7.30 13.03
C SER A 42 7.83 -6.19 14.04
N GLY A 43 6.69 -6.32 14.71
CA GLY A 43 6.23 -5.41 15.75
C GLY A 43 4.88 -5.81 16.33
N PRO A 44 4.31 -5.00 17.24
CA PRO A 44 3.06 -5.32 17.94
C PRO A 44 1.86 -5.64 17.04
N ILE A 45 1.80 -5.10 15.81
CA ILE A 45 0.73 -5.39 14.83
C ILE A 45 0.64 -6.89 14.48
N VAL A 46 1.74 -7.64 14.59
CA VAL A 46 1.80 -9.03 14.17
C VAL A 46 0.76 -9.87 14.92
N ARG A 47 0.61 -9.66 16.23
CA ARG A 47 -0.34 -10.41 17.07
C ARG A 47 -1.79 -10.25 16.64
N ILE A 48 -2.17 -9.06 16.16
CA ILE A 48 -3.54 -8.81 15.69
C ILE A 48 -3.77 -9.33 14.26
N LEU A 49 -2.70 -9.49 13.47
CA LEU A 49 -2.77 -9.99 12.11
C LEU A 49 -2.74 -11.51 12.02
N GLU A 50 -2.07 -12.19 12.95
CA GLU A 50 -1.90 -13.66 12.96
C GLU A 50 -3.23 -14.43 12.88
N ALA A 51 -4.29 -13.91 13.50
CA ALA A 51 -5.61 -14.54 13.46
C ALA A 51 -6.29 -14.47 12.08
N HIS A 52 -5.81 -13.60 11.18
CA HIS A 52 -6.47 -13.30 9.91
C HIS A 52 -5.58 -13.59 8.69
N ALA A 53 -4.26 -13.47 8.84
CA ALA A 53 -3.28 -13.74 7.80
C ALA A 53 -3.00 -15.25 7.68
N SER A 54 -2.85 -15.73 6.44
CA SER A 54 -2.30 -17.07 6.19
C SER A 54 -0.79 -17.10 6.43
N ARG A 55 -0.10 -15.98 6.15
CA ARG A 55 1.32 -15.78 6.46
C ARG A 55 1.65 -14.30 6.59
N ILE A 56 2.69 -13.99 7.35
CA ILE A 56 3.24 -12.64 7.49
C ILE A 56 4.69 -12.68 7.02
N VAL A 57 5.04 -11.79 6.09
CA VAL A 57 6.39 -11.67 5.53
C VAL A 57 6.96 -10.28 5.78
N PHE A 58 8.27 -10.22 5.98
CA PHE A 58 8.97 -8.98 6.26
C PHE A 58 9.86 -8.55 5.09
N GLU A 59 9.55 -7.40 4.50
CA GLU A 59 10.22 -6.91 3.30
C GLU A 59 10.38 -5.39 3.33
N PRO A 60 11.53 -4.83 2.91
CA PRO A 60 11.68 -3.39 2.78
C PRO A 60 10.67 -2.84 1.77
N LEU A 61 9.82 -1.93 2.24
CA LEU A 61 8.84 -1.19 1.42
C LEU A 61 9.39 0.20 1.12
N TRP A 62 9.23 0.65 -0.13
CA TRP A 62 9.68 1.98 -0.52
C TRP A 62 8.56 3.01 -0.29
N VAL A 63 8.75 3.85 0.73
CA VAL A 63 7.79 4.87 1.15
C VAL A 63 8.31 6.26 0.80
N LEU A 64 7.52 7.04 0.06
CA LEU A 64 7.85 8.44 -0.23
C LEU A 64 7.51 9.35 0.97
N ARG A 65 8.49 9.64 1.84
CA ARG A 65 8.30 10.55 2.99
C ARG A 65 8.55 12.01 2.60
N ARG A 66 7.90 13.00 3.24
CA ARG A 66 8.16 14.44 2.99
C ARG A 66 9.65 14.81 3.16
N GLN A 67 10.30 14.27 4.18
CA GLN A 67 11.74 14.44 4.43
C GLN A 67 12.62 13.77 3.35
N ALA A 68 12.06 12.80 2.59
CA ALA A 68 12.78 12.16 1.50
C ALA A 68 12.92 13.07 0.28
N ILE A 69 12.07 14.10 0.08
CA ILE A 69 12.20 15.04 -1.05
C ILE A 69 13.51 15.84 -0.97
N ALA A 70 13.97 16.21 0.23
CA ALA A 70 15.27 16.84 0.40
C ALA A 70 16.44 15.84 0.26
N ARG A 71 16.20 14.54 0.51
CA ARG A 71 17.18 13.44 0.37
C ARG A 71 17.08 12.69 -0.95
N LEU A 72 16.22 13.14 -1.88
CA LEU A 72 15.91 12.49 -3.15
C LEU A 72 17.15 12.41 -4.07
N ALA A 73 18.23 13.10 -3.71
CA ALA A 73 19.55 13.08 -4.35
C ALA A 73 20.50 11.97 -3.84
N THR A 74 20.05 11.00 -3.03
CA THR A 74 20.93 9.95 -2.45
C THR A 74 20.34 8.52 -2.50
N VAL A 75 21.16 7.54 -2.09
CA VAL A 75 21.04 6.06 -2.04
C VAL A 75 19.64 5.44 -2.02
N GLU A 76 18.65 6.09 -1.41
CA GLU A 76 17.25 5.63 -1.38
C GLU A 76 16.63 5.52 -2.78
N MET A 77 17.06 6.32 -3.76
CA MET A 77 16.59 6.20 -5.14
C MET A 77 17.15 4.96 -5.85
N ALA A 78 18.36 4.53 -5.51
CA ALA A 78 18.97 3.32 -6.08
C ALA A 78 18.24 2.04 -5.67
N ARG A 79 17.47 2.07 -4.58
CA ARG A 79 16.65 0.94 -4.11
C ARG A 79 15.28 0.87 -4.79
N LEU A 80 14.83 1.95 -5.44
CA LEU A 80 13.52 2.03 -6.06
C LEU A 80 13.31 0.96 -7.16
N PRO A 81 14.23 0.71 -8.10
CA PRO A 81 14.03 -0.31 -9.13
C PRO A 81 13.83 -1.71 -8.54
N ILE A 82 14.57 -2.03 -7.47
CA ILE A 82 14.46 -3.31 -6.77
C ILE A 82 13.10 -3.40 -6.06
N ALA A 83 12.67 -2.33 -5.38
CA ALA A 83 11.38 -2.27 -4.70
C ALA A 83 10.21 -2.41 -5.69
N VAL A 84 10.24 -1.67 -6.81
CA VAL A 84 9.24 -1.76 -7.88
C VAL A 84 9.21 -3.16 -8.49
N PHE A 85 10.36 -3.79 -8.72
CA PHE A 85 10.41 -5.16 -9.24
C PHE A 85 9.78 -6.17 -8.26
N ARG A 86 10.03 -6.02 -6.95
CA ARG A 86 9.39 -6.87 -5.92
C ARG A 86 7.88 -6.66 -5.89
N ALA A 87 7.42 -5.41 -5.92
CA ALA A 87 6.00 -5.08 -5.98
C ALA A 87 5.34 -5.65 -7.24
N TRP A 88 6.00 -5.54 -8.40
CA TRP A 88 5.53 -6.11 -9.66
C TRP A 88 5.44 -7.63 -9.63
N ARG A 89 6.46 -8.33 -9.09
CA ARG A 89 6.39 -9.79 -8.92
C ARG A 89 5.21 -10.19 -8.04
N ARG A 90 4.97 -9.46 -6.95
CA ARG A 90 3.84 -9.74 -6.06
C ARG A 90 2.49 -9.51 -6.75
N LEU A 91 2.35 -8.43 -7.51
CA LEU A 91 1.18 -8.19 -8.35
C LEU A 91 0.98 -9.33 -9.34
N LYS A 92 2.05 -9.80 -10.00
CA LYS A 92 1.96 -10.90 -10.95
C LYS A 92 1.47 -12.20 -10.28
N ASP A 93 2.00 -12.53 -9.10
CA ASP A 93 1.80 -13.80 -8.41
C ASP A 93 0.50 -13.87 -7.56
N CYS A 94 -0.14 -12.72 -7.30
CA CYS A 94 -1.40 -12.63 -6.55
C CYS A 94 -2.60 -12.36 -7.47
N ASP A 95 -3.80 -12.68 -6.99
CA ASP A 95 -5.06 -12.30 -7.64
C ASP A 95 -5.43 -10.85 -7.29
N LEU A 96 -5.09 -10.42 -6.07
CA LEU A 96 -5.34 -9.08 -5.56
C LEU A 96 -4.18 -8.64 -4.65
N VAL A 97 -3.76 -7.38 -4.80
CA VAL A 97 -2.83 -6.70 -3.90
C VAL A 97 -3.51 -5.47 -3.33
N TYR A 98 -3.83 -5.54 -2.05
CA TYR A 98 -4.35 -4.44 -1.25
C TYR A 98 -3.21 -3.71 -0.56
N VAL A 99 -3.04 -2.43 -0.85
CA VAL A 99 -1.96 -1.60 -0.31
C VAL A 99 -2.59 -0.53 0.58
N ASN A 100 -2.43 -0.67 1.89
CA ASN A 100 -3.02 0.26 2.84
C ASN A 100 -1.97 1.19 3.39
N THR A 101 -1.92 2.41 2.87
CA THR A 101 -0.93 3.40 3.28
C THR A 101 -1.07 4.67 2.46
N SER A 102 -0.72 5.77 3.11
CA SER A 102 -0.66 7.08 2.51
C SER A 102 0.35 7.18 1.36
N ILE A 103 1.45 6.39 1.37
CA ILE A 103 2.59 6.68 0.48
C ILE A 103 3.53 5.49 0.12
N VAL A 104 3.02 4.33 -0.30
CA VAL A 104 3.87 3.22 -0.82
C VAL A 104 3.97 3.34 -2.35
N ALA A 105 5.02 4.02 -2.81
CA ALA A 105 5.12 4.47 -4.20
C ALA A 105 5.57 3.37 -5.16
N ASP A 106 6.35 2.38 -4.69
CA ASP A 106 6.76 1.22 -5.47
C ASP A 106 5.57 0.40 -5.98
N TYR A 107 4.55 0.19 -5.15
CA TYR A 107 3.32 -0.50 -5.58
C TYR A 107 2.45 0.33 -6.52
N ALA A 108 2.35 1.65 -6.30
CA ALA A 108 1.68 2.53 -7.25
C ALA A 108 2.40 2.54 -8.62
N LEU A 109 3.75 2.50 -8.60
CA LEU A 109 4.56 2.40 -9.81
C LEU A 109 4.36 1.06 -10.53
N ALA A 110 4.42 -0.04 -9.78
CA ALA A 110 4.24 -1.38 -10.32
C ALA A 110 2.82 -1.65 -10.82
N ALA A 111 1.81 -1.07 -10.17
CA ALA A 111 0.39 -1.22 -10.52
C ALA A 111 0.09 -0.73 -11.94
N ARG A 112 0.86 0.21 -12.50
CA ARG A 112 0.69 0.66 -13.90
C ARG A 112 0.71 -0.49 -14.90
N LEU A 113 1.50 -1.54 -14.62
CA LEU A 113 1.66 -2.69 -15.49
C LEU A 113 0.56 -3.74 -15.30
N LEU A 114 -0.08 -3.76 -14.13
CA LEU A 114 -1.10 -4.73 -13.72
C LEU A 114 -2.21 -4.04 -12.89
N PRO A 115 -2.92 -3.04 -13.44
CA PRO A 115 -3.78 -2.16 -12.63
C PRO A 115 -4.96 -2.90 -12.02
N GLN A 116 -5.51 -3.90 -12.72
CA GLN A 116 -6.66 -4.68 -12.25
C GLN A 116 -6.35 -5.56 -11.02
N LYS A 117 -5.07 -5.68 -10.65
CA LYS A 117 -4.62 -6.47 -9.52
C LYS A 117 -4.33 -5.63 -8.28
N ALA A 118 -4.43 -4.30 -8.35
CA ALA A 118 -4.01 -3.40 -7.30
C ALA A 118 -5.17 -2.56 -6.76
N VAL A 119 -5.31 -2.54 -5.44
CA VAL A 119 -6.19 -1.61 -4.71
C VAL A 119 -5.33 -0.79 -3.77
N LEU A 120 -5.31 0.53 -3.97
CA LEU A 120 -4.54 1.47 -3.14
C LEU A 120 -5.49 2.20 -2.20
N HIS A 121 -5.35 1.96 -0.88
CA HIS A 121 -6.16 2.60 0.14
C HIS A 121 -5.42 3.79 0.76
N ILE A 122 -5.92 4.98 0.46
CA ILE A 122 -5.34 6.26 0.83
C ILE A 122 -6.01 6.83 2.09
N HIS A 123 -5.20 7.07 3.13
CA HIS A 123 -5.69 7.54 4.43
C HIS A 123 -5.36 9.00 4.74
N GLU A 124 -4.34 9.56 4.10
CA GLU A 124 -3.89 10.94 4.38
C GLU A 124 -4.15 11.89 3.21
N ILE A 125 -4.35 13.16 3.57
CA ILE A 125 -4.38 14.27 2.64
C ILE A 125 -2.95 14.82 2.54
N PRO A 126 -2.22 14.57 1.44
CA PRO A 126 -0.95 15.22 1.23
C PRO A 126 -1.15 16.71 0.97
N GLU A 127 -0.15 17.51 1.34
CA GLU A 127 -0.17 18.96 1.20
C GLU A 127 0.92 19.45 0.23
N GLY A 128 0.76 20.67 -0.26
CA GLY A 128 1.76 21.35 -1.09
C GLY A 128 2.16 20.58 -2.35
N ALA A 129 3.46 20.54 -2.65
CA ALA A 129 4.00 19.84 -3.81
C ALA A 129 3.79 18.32 -3.77
N MET A 130 3.83 17.72 -2.57
CA MET A 130 3.61 16.28 -2.39
C MET A 130 2.22 15.86 -2.86
N ARG A 131 1.21 16.71 -2.64
CA ARG A 131 -0.14 16.46 -3.16
C ARG A 131 -0.16 16.28 -4.66
N ARG A 132 0.48 17.19 -5.41
CA ARG A 132 0.51 17.13 -6.87
C ARG A 132 1.21 15.85 -7.36
N ILE A 133 2.33 15.49 -6.74
CA ILE A 133 3.09 14.28 -7.08
C ILE A 133 2.25 13.03 -6.83
N LEU A 134 1.68 12.89 -5.63
CA LEU A 134 0.89 11.72 -5.27
C LEU A 134 -0.39 11.61 -6.10
N VAL A 135 -1.10 12.71 -6.32
CA VAL A 135 -2.29 12.71 -7.20
C VAL A 135 -1.91 12.29 -8.62
N GLY A 136 -0.81 12.82 -9.16
CA GLY A 136 -0.29 12.43 -10.47
C GLY A 136 0.05 10.94 -10.52
N LEU A 137 0.78 10.43 -9.53
CA LEU A 137 1.20 9.03 -9.44
C LEU A 137 0.00 8.09 -9.30
N MET A 138 -0.95 8.39 -8.41
CA MET A 138 -2.14 7.54 -8.21
C MET A 138 -3.00 7.49 -9.47
N ARG A 139 -3.22 8.63 -10.14
CA ARG A 139 -3.95 8.67 -11.41
C ARG A 139 -3.22 7.91 -12.52
N TRP A 140 -1.91 8.07 -12.60
CA TRP A 140 -1.08 7.36 -13.57
C TRP A 140 -1.07 5.85 -13.31
N SER A 141 -1.17 5.40 -12.06
CA SER A 141 -1.14 3.97 -11.72
C SER A 141 -2.28 3.15 -12.33
N HIS A 142 -3.43 3.79 -12.63
CA HIS A 142 -4.68 3.13 -13.05
C HIS A 142 -5.21 2.06 -12.08
N ALA A 143 -4.66 1.96 -10.87
CA ALA A 143 -5.15 1.06 -9.83
C ALA A 143 -6.50 1.54 -9.27
N ASP A 144 -7.26 0.62 -8.69
CA ASP A 144 -8.45 0.97 -7.94
C ASP A 144 -8.07 1.73 -6.67
N LEU A 145 -8.73 2.86 -6.42
CA LEU A 145 -8.43 3.74 -5.29
C LEU A 145 -9.56 3.69 -4.26
N ILE A 146 -9.21 3.39 -3.01
CA ILE A 146 -10.10 3.49 -1.86
C ILE A 146 -9.63 4.68 -1.01
N PHE A 147 -10.58 5.46 -0.51
CA PHE A 147 -10.29 6.59 0.37
C PHE A 147 -11.01 6.38 1.70
N ASN A 148 -10.32 6.66 2.81
CA ASN A 148 -10.92 6.57 4.14
C ASN A 148 -12.02 7.62 4.39
N SER A 149 -12.05 8.71 3.63
CA SER A 149 -13.01 9.80 3.82
C SER A 149 -13.31 10.55 2.51
N ARG A 150 -14.45 11.25 2.48
CA ARG A 150 -14.81 12.16 1.38
C ARG A 150 -13.82 13.32 1.24
N ALA A 151 -13.23 13.79 2.34
CA ALA A 151 -12.22 14.85 2.32
C ALA A 151 -10.94 14.38 1.61
N THR A 152 -10.50 13.15 1.89
CA THR A 152 -9.35 12.53 1.21
C THR A 152 -9.62 12.36 -0.27
N ARG A 153 -10.80 11.83 -0.64
CA ARG A 153 -11.21 11.72 -2.05
C ARG A 153 -11.20 13.07 -2.77
N ALA A 154 -11.79 14.10 -2.17
CA ALA A 154 -11.80 15.46 -2.74
C ALA A 154 -10.39 16.03 -2.93
N ALA A 155 -9.44 15.68 -2.05
CA ALA A 155 -8.05 16.09 -2.20
C ALA A 155 -7.35 15.48 -3.43
N PHE A 156 -7.74 14.26 -3.82
CA PHE A 156 -7.22 13.57 -5.01
C PHE A 156 -8.03 13.84 -6.29
N GLY A 157 -9.21 14.44 -6.14
CA GLY A 157 -10.20 14.62 -7.20
C GLY A 157 -10.90 13.29 -7.55
N ASP A 158 -12.06 13.36 -8.18
CA ASP A 158 -12.78 12.14 -8.54
C ASP A 158 -11.95 11.29 -9.53
N PRO A 159 -11.82 9.97 -9.29
CA PRO A 159 -11.29 9.07 -10.30
C PRO A 159 -12.13 9.24 -11.57
N LYS A 160 -11.49 9.31 -12.74
CA LYS A 160 -12.23 9.36 -14.00
C LYS A 160 -13.07 8.08 -14.09
N THR A 161 -14.38 8.26 -14.18
CA THR A 161 -15.36 7.24 -14.60
C THR A 161 -14.97 6.64 -15.93
#